data_AF-A0A011P5D9-F1
#
_entry.id   AF-A0A011P5D9-F1
#
_cell.length_a   1.000
_cell.length_b   1.000
_cell.length_c   1.000
_cell.angle_alpha   90.00
_cell.angle_beta   90.00
_cell.angle_gamma   90.00
#
_symmetry.space_group_name_H-M   'P 1'
#
loop_
_entity.id
_entity.type
_entity.pdbx_description
1 polymer ?
#
loop_
_entity_poly.entity_id
_entity_poly.type
_entity_poly.pdbx_seq_one_letter_code
_entity_poly.pdbx_strand_id
1 'polypeptide(L)'
;MPPAGEAGGLSLHLLHRWSALLALVLLGSAAWQALAEAATRKAAVALLVLLAVQLALGALTVISGFSLWLAIAHGVCAAALLAALASLLRR
;
A
#
# COMPACT_ATOMS: atom_id res chain seq x y z
N MET A 1 -15.11 -24.81 -21.21
CA MET A 1 -15.15 -23.42 -20.69
C MET A 1 -14.64 -23.44 -19.26
N PRO A 2 -13.55 -22.73 -18.93
CA PRO A 2 -13.16 -22.59 -17.53
C PRO A 2 -14.29 -21.91 -16.75
N PRO A 3 -14.58 -22.35 -15.51
CA PRO A 3 -15.69 -21.83 -14.72
C PRO A 3 -15.51 -20.32 -14.47
N ALA A 4 -16.60 -19.55 -14.58
CA ALA A 4 -16.59 -18.08 -14.48
C ALA A 4 -15.94 -17.52 -13.19
N GLY A 5 -15.81 -18.32 -12.14
CA GLY A 5 -15.11 -17.96 -10.90
C GLY A 5 -13.59 -17.82 -11.05
N GLU A 6 -12.95 -18.55 -11.97
CA GLU A 6 -11.49 -18.46 -12.19
C GLU A 6 -11.10 -17.15 -12.89
N ALA A 7 -11.90 -16.70 -13.87
CA ALA A 7 -11.69 -15.43 -14.56
C ALA A 7 -11.86 -14.22 -13.63
N GLY A 8 -12.80 -14.29 -12.68
CA GLY A 8 -13.01 -13.27 -11.66
C GLY A 8 -11.84 -13.17 -10.68
N GLY A 9 -11.33 -14.30 -10.18
CA GLY A 9 -10.19 -14.34 -9.27
C GLY A 9 -8.92 -13.76 -9.89
N LEU A 10 -8.64 -14.11 -11.15
CA LEU A 10 -7.52 -13.56 -11.92
C LEU A 10 -7.65 -12.05 -12.12
N SER A 11 -8.84 -11.56 -12.47
CA SER A 11 -9.11 -10.14 -12.68
C SER A 11 -8.94 -9.33 -11.39
N LEU A 12 -9.41 -9.84 -10.25
CA LEU A 12 -9.24 -9.19 -8.95
C LEU A 12 -7.77 -9.17 -8.52
N HIS A 13 -7.03 -10.25 -8.75
CA HIS A 13 -5.60 -10.31 -8.44
C HIS A 13 -4.81 -9.31 -9.28
N LEU A 14 -5.11 -9.22 -10.58
CA LEU A 14 -4.52 -8.22 -11.46
C LEU A 14 -4.89 -6.81 -11.02
N LEU A 15 -6.16 -6.53 -10.74
CA LEU A 15 -6.63 -5.23 -10.29
C LEU A 15 -5.93 -4.80 -9.01
N HIS A 16 -5.81 -5.69 -8.03
CA HIS A 16 -5.08 -5.43 -6.79
C HIS A 16 -3.61 -5.08 -7.09
N ARG A 17 -2.94 -5.89 -7.92
CA ARG A 17 -1.53 -5.67 -8.27
C ARG A 17 -1.31 -4.35 -9.02
N TRP A 18 -2.17 -4.00 -9.98
CA TRP A 18 -2.12 -2.73 -10.68
C TRP A 18 -2.42 -1.54 -9.75
N SER A 19 -3.39 -1.68 -8.85
CA SER A 19 -3.70 -0.65 -7.85
C SER A 19 -2.55 -0.45 -6.85
N ALA A 20 -1.86 -1.52 -6.46
CA ALA A 20 -0.69 -1.46 -5.59
C ALA A 20 0.50 -0.76 -6.27
N LEU A 21 0.73 -1.03 -7.56
CA LEU A 21 1.73 -0.31 -8.35
C LEU A 21 1.38 1.18 -8.48
N LEU A 22 0.11 1.49 -8.75
CA LEU A 22 -0.35 2.88 -8.84
C LEU A 22 -0.17 3.60 -7.50
N ALA A 23 -0.57 2.97 -6.39
CA ALA A 23 -0.38 3.51 -5.05
C ALA A 23 1.11 3.74 -4.74
N LEU A 24 1.98 2.78 -5.08
CA LEU A 24 3.42 2.90 -4.90
C LEU A 24 3.99 4.12 -5.66
N VAL A 25 3.60 4.31 -6.92
CA VAL A 25 4.06 5.44 -7.73
C VAL A 25 3.54 6.77 -7.18
N LEU A 26 2.24 6.86 -6.86
CA LEU A 26 1.62 8.09 -6.35
C LEU A 26 2.17 8.47 -4.98
N LEU A 27 2.16 7.55 -4.02
CA LEU A 27 2.64 7.81 -2.66
C LEU A 27 4.16 7.99 -2.62
N GLY A 28 4.91 7.20 -3.41
CA GLY A 28 6.35 7.34 -3.54
C GLY A 28 6.75 8.70 -4.10
N SER A 29 6.11 9.15 -5.17
CA SER A 29 6.38 10.48 -5.76
C SER A 29 5.92 11.62 -4.85
N ALA A 30 4.77 11.50 -4.18
CA ALA A 30 4.30 12.51 -3.22
C ALA A 30 5.25 12.62 -2.02
N ALA A 31 5.70 11.50 -1.46
CA ALA A 31 6.65 11.50 -0.37
C ALA A 31 8.03 12.00 -0.81
N TRP A 32 8.47 11.69 -2.04
CA TRP A 32 9.72 12.21 -2.61
C TRP A 32 9.69 13.73 -2.76
N GLN A 33 8.56 14.30 -3.20
CA GLN A 33 8.37 15.75 -3.27
C GLN A 33 8.36 16.37 -1.87
N ALA A 34 7.63 15.78 -0.91
CA ALA A 34 7.59 16.24 0.48
C ALA A 34 8.92 16.05 1.24
N LEU A 35 9.86 15.27 0.71
CA LEU A 35 11.23 15.15 1.24
C LEU A 35 12.09 16.39 0.95
N ALA A 36 11.75 17.15 -0.10
CA ALA A 36 12.47 18.36 -0.49
C ALA A 36 12.22 19.53 0.47
N GLU A 37 11.12 19.50 1.21
CA GLU A 37 10.72 20.54 2.17
C GLU A 37 11.04 20.13 3.61
N ALA A 38 11.83 20.94 4.31
CA ALA A 38 12.23 20.65 5.69
C ALA A 38 11.05 20.53 6.67
N ALA A 39 9.95 21.25 6.41
CA ALA A 39 8.75 21.23 7.23
C ALA A 39 7.94 19.93 7.12
N THR A 40 7.93 19.30 5.94
CA THR A 40 7.16 18.08 5.64
C THR A 40 8.02 16.81 5.62
N ARG A 41 9.35 16.95 5.65
CA ARG A 41 10.34 15.85 5.62
C ARG A 41 10.07 14.73 6.64
N LYS A 42 9.74 15.06 7.89
CA LYS A 42 9.44 14.03 8.91
C LYS A 42 8.20 13.21 8.54
N ALA A 43 7.16 13.87 8.03
CA ALA A 43 5.93 13.21 7.60
C ALA A 43 6.16 12.40 6.31
N ALA A 44 6.99 12.91 5.39
CA ALA A 44 7.41 12.20 4.19
C ALA A 44 8.17 10.90 4.51
N VAL A 45 9.11 10.94 5.46
CA VAL A 45 9.83 9.74 5.92
C VAL A 45 8.86 8.74 6.55
N ALA A 46 7.94 9.19 7.40
CA ALA A 46 6.92 8.31 7.99
C ALA A 46 6.05 7.63 6.91
N LEU A 47 5.62 8.37 5.88
CA LEU A 47 4.89 7.81 4.74
C LEU A 47 5.72 6.77 3.97
N LEU A 48 7.00 7.04 3.69
CA LEU A 48 7.85 6.08 3.00
C LEU A 48 8.08 4.80 3.80
N VAL A 49 8.30 4.94 5.11
CA VAL A 49 8.46 3.78 6.00
C VAL A 49 7.17 2.96 6.02
N LEU A 50 6.01 3.60 6.18
CA LEU A 50 4.71 2.91 6.11
C LEU A 50 4.50 2.22 4.76
N LEU A 51 4.87 2.87 3.66
CA LEU A 51 4.75 2.28 2.31
C LEU A 51 5.65 1.06 2.12
N ALA A 52 6.89 1.13 2.61
CA ALA A 52 7.82 0.00 2.57
C ALA A 52 7.31 -1.18 3.43
N VAL A 53 6.80 -0.89 4.64
CA VAL A 53 6.20 -1.90 5.52
C VAL A 53 4.95 -2.51 4.87
N GLN A 54 4.09 -1.71 4.24
CA GLN A 54 2.90 -2.17 3.54
C GLN A 54 3.25 -3.17 2.42
N LEU A 55 4.26 -2.85 1.62
CA LEU A 55 4.76 -3.73 0.56
C LEU A 55 5.32 -5.04 1.12
N ALA A 56 6.14 -4.96 2.17
CA ALA A 56 6.70 -6.13 2.82
C ALA A 56 5.61 -7.04 3.40
N LEU A 57 4.63 -6.48 4.10
CA LEU A 57 3.48 -7.22 4.63
C LEU A 57 2.64 -7.85 3.51
N GLY A 58 2.45 -7.15 2.39
CA GLY A 58 1.72 -7.67 1.23
C GLY A 58 2.43 -8.88 0.63
N ALA A 59 3.74 -8.76 0.37
CA ALA A 59 4.55 -9.86 -0.13
C ALA A 59 4.57 -11.05 0.84
N LEU A 60 4.73 -10.78 2.14
CA LEU A 60 4.75 -11.82 3.15
C LEU A 60 3.40 -12.53 3.31
N THR A 61 2.28 -11.82 3.11
CA THR A 61 0.93 -12.41 3.09
C THR A 61 0.78 -13.40 1.93
N VAL A 62 1.33 -13.08 0.75
CA VAL A 62 1.30 -13.99 -0.42
C VAL A 62 2.20 -15.20 -0.18
N ILE A 63 3.44 -14.98 0.29
CA ILE A 63 4.42 -16.06 0.54
C ILE A 63 3.94 -17.02 1.63
N SER A 64 3.26 -16.51 2.66
CA SER A 64 2.73 -17.31 3.77
C SER A 64 1.43 -18.06 3.43
N GLY A 65 0.89 -17.91 2.21
CA GLY A 65 -0.36 -18.55 1.82
C GLY A 65 -1.60 -17.92 2.49
N PHE A 66 -1.63 -16.59 2.64
CA PHE A 66 -2.71 -15.82 3.24
C PHE A 66 -2.92 -16.06 4.75
N SER A 67 -1.85 -15.97 5.54
CA SER A 67 -1.99 -15.94 7.00
C SER A 67 -2.89 -14.79 7.45
N LEU A 68 -3.93 -15.11 8.24
CA LEU A 68 -4.92 -14.15 8.72
C LEU A 68 -4.28 -12.99 9.49
N TRP A 69 -3.27 -13.29 10.33
CA TRP A 69 -2.56 -12.27 11.11
C TRP A 69 -1.80 -11.28 10.23
N LEU A 70 -1.18 -11.76 9.15
CA LEU A 70 -0.49 -10.90 8.18
C LEU A 70 -1.47 -10.08 7.35
N ALA A 71 -2.62 -10.66 6.97
CA ALA A 71 -3.68 -9.94 6.29
C ALA A 71 -4.26 -8.80 7.17
N ILE A 72 -4.46 -9.05 8.47
CA ILE A 72 -4.89 -8.01 9.43
C ILE A 72 -3.82 -6.92 9.53
N ALA A 73 -2.54 -7.29 9.71
CA ALA A 73 -1.45 -6.33 9.80
C ALA A 73 -1.33 -5.48 8.52
N HIS A 74 -1.47 -6.09 7.35
CA HIS A 74 -1.49 -5.42 6.06
C HIS A 74 -2.67 -4.43 5.96
N GLY A 75 -3.86 -4.82 6.41
CA GLY A 75 -5.03 -3.93 6.43
C GLY A 75 -4.86 -2.74 7.39
N VAL A 76 -4.33 -2.97 8.59
CA VAL A 76 -4.08 -1.91 9.58
C VAL A 76 -3.00 -0.94 9.07
N CYS A 77 -1.93 -1.46 8.46
CA CYS A 77 -0.88 -0.62 7.89
C CYS A 77 -1.41 0.22 6.71
N ALA A 78 -2.30 -0.33 5.88
CA ALA A 78 -2.95 0.42 4.79
C ALA A 78 -3.82 1.57 5.34
N ALA A 79 -4.58 1.30 6.40
CA ALA A 79 -5.39 2.31 7.07
C ALA A 79 -4.53 3.42 7.68
N ALA A 80 -3.42 3.08 8.33
CA ALA A 80 -2.47 4.05 8.87
C ALA A 80 -1.84 4.91 7.78
N LEU A 81 -1.53 4.32 6.62
CA LEU A 81 -0.94 5.00 5.47
C LEU A 81 -1.94 6.00 4.85
N LEU A 82 -3.21 5.59 4.71
CA LEU A 82 -4.30 6.48 4.31
C LEU A 82 -4.53 7.62 5.32
N ALA A 83 -4.49 7.32 6.62
CA ALA A 83 -4.64 8.33 7.67
C ALA A 83 -3.49 9.35 7.66
N ALA A 84 -2.26 8.89 7.41
CA ALA A 84 -1.10 9.76 7.24
C ALA A 84 -1.25 10.66 6.02
N LEU A 85 -1.62 10.10 4.86
CA LEU A 85 -1.91 10.85 3.64
C LEU A 85 -3.01 11.90 3.86
N ALA A 86 -4.14 11.50 4.47
CA ALA A 86 -5.26 12.39 4.77
C ALA A 86 -4.89 13.49 5.79
N SER A 87 -3.90 13.25 6.64
CA SER A 87 -3.40 14.26 7.58
C SER A 87 -2.46 15.25 6.90
N LEU A 88 -1.71 14.81 5.88
CA LEU A 88 -0.90 15.67 5.02
C LEU A 88 -1.76 16.52 4.08
N LEU A 89 -2.81 15.96 3.49
CA LEU A 89 -3.74 16.71 2.61
C LEU A 89 -4.63 17.71 3.36
N ARG A 90 -4.81 17.54 4.67
CA ARG A 90 -5.58 18.47 5.53
C ARG A 90 -4.74 19.61 6.13
N ARG A 91 -3.43 19.65 5.84
CA ARG A 91 -2.55 20.76 6.19
C ARG A 91 -2.49 21.77 5.06
#